data_AF-A0A3P7XG99-F1
#
_entry.id   AF-A0A3P7XG99-F1
#
_cell.length_a   1.000
_cell.length_b   1.000
_cell.length_c   1.000
_cell.angle_alpha   90.00
_cell.angle_beta   90.00
_cell.angle_gamma   90.00
#
_symmetry.space_group_name_H-M   'P 1'
#
loop_
_entity.id
_entity.type
_entity.pdbx_description
1 polymer ?
#
loop_
_entity_poly.entity_id
_entity_poly.type
_entity_poly.pdbx_seq_one_letter_code
_entity_poly.pdbx_strand_id
1 'polypeptide(L)'
;MQIVHNFSATFSLKCHQCNGWLGSYPFTQASTCDNRNNHCETNNYCVRILDTMNPGVEYVTFKSDCYYQANLQVNPQNLSYVQSGSCFPYQDGSAPVKRWFYCFCNDRDYCNTSITVPLFPAIIMMILKCF
;
A
#
# COMPACT_ATOMS: atom_id res chain seq x y z
N MET A 1 -24.31 26.06 33.61
CA MET A 1 -23.74 26.30 32.28
C MET A 1 -22.46 25.46 32.18
N GLN A 2 -22.56 24.23 31.69
CA GLN A 2 -21.39 23.35 31.55
C GLN A 2 -20.75 23.62 30.18
N ILE A 3 -19.48 24.00 30.21
CA ILE A 3 -18.64 24.18 29.01
C ILE A 3 -18.30 22.77 28.52
N VAL A 4 -18.94 22.34 27.44
CA VAL A 4 -18.59 21.10 26.73
C VAL A 4 -17.32 21.41 25.92
N HIS A 5 -16.16 21.02 26.43
CA HIS A 5 -14.94 21.00 25.62
C HIS A 5 -15.11 19.89 24.57
N ASN A 6 -15.49 20.28 23.35
CA ASN A 6 -15.42 19.42 22.17
C ASN A 6 -13.94 19.08 21.90
N PHE A 7 -13.44 18.04 22.56
CA PHE A 7 -12.18 17.40 22.20
C PHE A 7 -12.43 16.55 20.95
N SER A 8 -12.52 17.19 19.78
CA SER A 8 -12.32 16.47 18.52
C SER A 8 -10.86 16.06 18.48
N ALA A 9 -10.54 14.88 19.00
CA ALA A 9 -9.28 14.23 18.71
C ALA A 9 -9.25 13.98 17.19
N THR A 10 -8.62 14.88 16.43
CA THR A 10 -8.17 14.57 15.07
C THR A 10 -7.15 13.45 15.18
N PHE A 11 -7.59 12.22 14.99
CA PHE A 11 -6.71 11.07 14.86
C PHE A 11 -5.99 11.19 13.53
N SER A 12 -4.78 11.73 13.57
CA SER A 12 -3.86 11.77 12.44
C SER A 12 -3.08 10.45 12.41
N LEU A 13 -3.40 9.59 11.43
CA LEU A 13 -2.71 8.33 11.17
C LEU A 13 -1.35 8.61 10.54
N LYS A 14 -0.28 8.09 11.15
CA LYS A 14 1.07 8.17 10.59
C LYS A 14 1.33 7.01 9.66
N CYS A 15 1.90 7.27 8.49
CA CYS A 15 2.22 6.24 7.50
C CYS A 15 3.69 6.30 7.11
N HIS A 16 4.27 5.16 6.72
CA HIS A 16 5.56 5.14 6.05
C HIS A 16 5.45 5.87 4.71
N GLN A 17 6.45 6.69 4.40
CA GLN A 17 6.61 7.30 3.09
C GLN A 17 7.97 6.90 2.53
N CYS A 18 7.99 5.95 1.60
CA CYS A 18 9.25 5.40 1.09
C CYS A 18 9.06 4.67 -0.24
N ASN A 19 10.17 4.31 -0.88
CA ASN A 19 10.22 3.26 -1.88
C ASN A 19 11.10 2.11 -1.35
N GLY A 20 10.74 0.87 -1.68
CA GLY A 20 11.48 -0.31 -1.26
C GLY A 20 11.30 -1.50 -2.20
N TRP A 21 11.85 -2.64 -1.78
CA TRP A 21 11.69 -3.91 -2.48
C TRP A 21 11.64 -5.07 -1.48
N LEU A 22 10.88 -6.09 -1.83
CA LEU A 22 10.77 -7.38 -1.15
C LEU A 22 11.38 -8.45 -2.03
N GLY A 23 12.23 -9.33 -1.50
CA GLY A 23 12.91 -10.37 -2.28
C GLY A 23 14.43 -10.16 -2.37
N SER A 24 15.13 -11.11 -3.00
CA SER A 24 16.60 -11.20 -2.97
C SER A 24 17.19 -11.38 -4.37
N TYR A 25 17.57 -10.32 -5.08
CA TYR A 25 18.50 -10.42 -6.23
C TYR A 25 18.96 -9.04 -6.75
N PRO A 26 20.27 -8.73 -6.92
CA PRO A 26 21.46 -9.35 -6.32
C PRO A 26 21.73 -8.89 -4.88
N PHE A 27 20.82 -8.09 -4.28
CA PHE A 27 20.99 -7.54 -2.94
C PHE A 27 20.32 -8.44 -1.88
N THR A 28 21.09 -8.87 -0.89
CA THR A 28 20.68 -9.75 0.22
C THR A 28 19.84 -9.05 1.29
N GLN A 29 19.51 -7.76 1.12
CA GLN A 29 18.77 -6.97 2.08
C GLN A 29 17.54 -6.35 1.40
N ALA A 30 16.35 -6.76 1.82
CA ALA A 30 15.11 -6.09 1.46
C ALA A 30 15.15 -4.64 1.97
N SER A 31 14.67 -3.68 1.19
CA SER A 31 14.46 -2.32 1.71
C SER A 31 13.25 -2.35 2.64
N THR A 32 13.50 -2.24 3.94
CA THR A 32 12.48 -2.50 4.95
C THR A 32 11.47 -1.36 5.10
N CYS A 33 11.65 -0.22 4.43
CA CYS A 33 10.77 0.94 4.56
C CYS A 33 10.53 1.43 6.02
N ASP A 34 11.25 0.89 7.00
CA ASP A 34 10.89 1.04 8.41
C ASP A 34 11.40 2.35 9.02
N ASN A 35 12.07 3.19 8.23
CA ASN A 35 12.53 4.50 8.67
C ASN A 35 11.33 5.43 8.94
N ARG A 36 11.02 5.63 10.22
CA ARG A 36 9.92 6.48 10.69
C ARG A 36 10.21 7.98 10.59
N ASN A 37 11.45 8.39 10.30
CA ASN A 37 11.78 9.80 10.11
C ASN A 37 11.24 10.36 8.79
N ASN A 38 10.92 9.48 7.82
CA ASN A 38 10.27 9.86 6.56
C ASN A 38 8.83 9.35 6.56
N HIS A 39 7.97 10.01 7.35
CA HIS A 39 6.56 9.68 7.47
C HIS A 39 5.69 10.80 6.92
N CYS A 40 4.46 10.43 6.60
CA CYS A 40 3.39 11.36 6.29
C CYS A 40 2.21 11.12 7.25
N GLU A 41 1.28 12.07 7.27
CA GLU A 41 0.10 12.05 8.11
C GLU A 41 -1.18 12.15 7.27
N THR A 42 -2.20 11.37 7.63
CA THR A 42 -3.51 11.34 6.96
C THR A 42 -4.62 11.00 7.95
N ASN A 43 -5.86 11.40 7.64
CA ASN A 43 -7.04 11.00 8.42
C ASN A 43 -7.76 9.79 7.80
N ASN A 44 -7.24 9.23 6.70
CA ASN A 44 -7.94 8.21 5.92
C ASN A 44 -7.22 6.86 5.97
N TYR A 45 -6.20 6.67 5.14
CA TYR A 45 -5.52 5.37 4.98
C TYR A 45 -4.03 5.54 4.70
N CYS A 46 -3.22 4.65 5.24
CA CYS A 46 -1.92 4.35 4.68
C CYS A 46 -2.09 3.44 3.45
N VAL A 47 -1.23 3.61 2.46
CA VAL A 47 -1.21 2.76 1.26
C VAL A 47 0.17 2.16 1.03
N ARG A 48 0.18 0.93 0.51
CA ARG A 48 1.35 0.26 -0.05
C ARG A 48 1.02 -0.17 -1.48
N ILE A 49 1.77 0.35 -2.44
CA ILE A 49 1.60 0.13 -3.88
C ILE A 49 2.67 -0.87 -4.32
N LEU A 50 2.26 -2.07 -4.69
CA LEU A 50 3.15 -3.16 -5.09
C LEU A 50 3.26 -3.22 -6.62
N ASP A 51 4.48 -3.29 -7.13
CA ASP A 51 4.78 -3.53 -8.54
C ASP A 51 5.19 -4.99 -8.73
N THR A 52 4.22 -5.82 -9.14
CA THR A 52 4.37 -7.26 -9.27
C THR A 52 4.65 -7.69 -10.71
N MET A 53 5.02 -6.77 -11.61
CA MET A 53 4.81 -6.96 -13.05
C MET A 53 5.86 -7.72 -13.82
N ASN A 54 6.99 -8.14 -13.22
CA ASN A 54 8.04 -8.80 -13.99
C ASN A 54 8.10 -10.31 -13.70
N PRO A 55 7.56 -11.16 -14.61
CA PRO A 55 7.75 -12.60 -14.54
C PRO A 55 9.24 -12.93 -14.51
N GLY A 56 9.65 -13.87 -13.65
CA GLY A 56 11.04 -14.31 -13.52
C GLY A 56 11.94 -13.40 -12.68
N VAL A 57 11.38 -12.36 -12.04
CA VAL A 57 12.12 -11.50 -11.10
C VAL A 57 11.84 -11.93 -9.67
N GLU A 58 12.90 -12.22 -8.91
CA GLU A 58 12.82 -12.71 -7.52
C GLU A 58 12.54 -11.61 -6.49
N TYR A 59 12.21 -10.40 -6.94
CA TYR A 59 11.86 -9.27 -6.10
C TYR A 59 10.65 -8.49 -6.62
N VAL A 60 9.94 -7.86 -5.69
CA VAL A 60 8.79 -6.98 -5.92
C VAL A 60 9.17 -5.61 -5.38
N THR A 61 9.08 -4.57 -6.21
CA THR A 61 9.26 -3.20 -5.70
C THR A 61 7.95 -2.69 -5.14
N PHE A 62 8.04 -1.75 -4.21
CA PHE A 62 6.86 -1.13 -3.64
C PHE A 62 7.11 0.33 -3.27
N LYS A 63 6.01 1.08 -3.21
CA LYS A 63 5.95 2.43 -2.63
C LYS A 63 4.99 2.43 -1.46
N SER A 64 5.40 2.98 -0.33
CA SER A 64 4.53 3.25 0.81
C SER A 64 4.26 4.74 0.88
N ASP A 65 3.01 5.14 1.11
CA ASP A 65 2.60 6.55 1.17
C ASP A 65 1.31 6.74 1.98
N CYS A 66 0.91 7.99 2.17
CA CYS A 66 -0.41 8.36 2.67
C CYS A 66 -1.43 8.36 1.53
N TYR A 67 -2.66 8.03 1.88
CA TYR A 67 -3.80 8.15 1.00
C TYR A 67 -4.86 9.05 1.65
N TYR A 68 -5.34 10.02 0.88
CA TYR A 68 -6.22 11.10 1.37
C TYR A 68 -7.66 10.97 0.86
N GLN A 69 -7.92 10.02 -0.04
CA GLN A 69 -9.23 9.81 -0.64
C GLN A 69 -9.92 8.60 0.00
N ALA A 70 -11.24 8.52 -0.17
CA ALA A 70 -12.05 7.35 0.22
C ALA A 70 -12.31 6.40 -0.95
N ASN A 71 -11.89 6.78 -2.16
CA ASN A 71 -12.13 6.05 -3.39
C ASN A 71 -10.85 6.00 -4.21
N LEU A 72 -10.68 4.92 -4.98
CA LEU A 72 -9.57 4.66 -5.89
C LEU A 72 -10.12 4.36 -7.28
N GLN A 73 -9.67 5.11 -8.29
CA GLN A 73 -9.95 4.80 -9.68
C GLN A 73 -9.06 3.63 -10.12
N VAL A 74 -9.56 2.39 -10.01
CA VAL A 74 -8.75 1.18 -10.24
C VAL A 74 -8.42 0.96 -11.71
N ASN A 75 -9.22 1.49 -12.62
CA ASN A 75 -8.94 1.58 -14.05
C ASN A 75 -9.73 2.78 -14.62
N PRO A 76 -9.56 3.18 -15.90
CA PRO A 76 -10.22 4.37 -16.43
C PRO A 76 -11.77 4.36 -16.37
N GLN A 77 -12.41 3.21 -16.16
CA GLN A 77 -13.87 3.06 -16.14
C GLN A 77 -14.44 2.75 -14.75
N ASN A 78 -13.62 2.24 -13.83
CA ASN A 78 -14.09 1.69 -12.55
C ASN A 78 -13.51 2.45 -11.37
N LEU A 79 -14.41 2.89 -10.50
CA LEU A 79 -14.10 3.45 -9.19
C LEU A 79 -14.38 2.38 -8.11
N SER A 80 -13.46 2.22 -7.18
CA SER A 80 -13.62 1.36 -5.99
C SER A 80 -13.60 2.20 -4.72
N TYR A 81 -14.41 1.84 -3.73
CA TYR A 81 -14.34 2.44 -2.40
C TYR A 81 -13.25 1.75 -1.59
N VAL A 82 -12.33 2.54 -1.04
CA VAL A 82 -11.19 2.03 -0.26
C VAL A 82 -11.69 1.46 1.05
N GLN A 83 -11.15 0.29 1.40
CA GLN A 83 -11.40 -0.38 2.66
C GLN A 83 -10.07 -0.77 3.31
N SER A 84 -9.97 -0.56 4.62
CA SER A 84 -8.80 -0.99 5.40
C SER A 84 -8.63 -2.50 5.35
N GLY A 85 -7.39 -2.97 5.21
CA GLY A 85 -7.06 -4.39 5.09
C GLY A 85 -7.27 -4.98 3.68
N SER A 86 -7.70 -4.17 2.71
CA SER A 86 -8.00 -4.62 1.34
C SER A 86 -6.94 -4.14 0.34
N CYS A 87 -6.70 -4.97 -0.68
CA CYS A 87 -5.84 -4.65 -1.82
C CYS A 87 -6.66 -4.61 -3.12
N PHE A 88 -6.40 -3.60 -3.94
CA PHE A 88 -7.12 -3.36 -5.20
C PHE A 88 -6.16 -3.51 -6.39
N PRO A 89 -6.54 -4.26 -7.44
CA PRO A 89 -5.76 -4.34 -8.66
C PRO A 89 -5.95 -3.04 -9.46
N TYR A 90 -4.91 -2.22 -9.53
CA TYR A 90 -4.91 -1.00 -10.32
C TYR A 90 -4.32 -1.26 -11.70
N GLN A 91 -4.92 -0.67 -12.73
CA GLN A 91 -4.44 -0.67 -14.10
C GLN A 91 -4.51 0.75 -14.66
N ASP A 92 -3.41 1.24 -15.23
CA ASP A 92 -3.45 2.52 -15.93
C ASP A 92 -4.02 2.37 -17.35
N GLY A 93 -4.22 3.52 -18.01
CA GLY A 93 -4.66 3.56 -19.41
C GLY A 93 -3.52 3.59 -20.43
N SER A 94 -2.27 3.29 -20.05
CA SER A 94 -1.15 3.39 -20.98
C SER A 94 -1.05 2.18 -21.92
N ALA A 95 -0.30 2.34 -23.02
CA ALA A 95 0.05 1.25 -23.93
C ALA A 95 1.58 1.11 -23.98
N PRO A 96 2.17 0.05 -23.41
CA PRO A 96 1.53 -1.08 -22.72
C PRO A 96 0.91 -0.68 -21.37
N VAL A 97 -0.10 -1.42 -20.93
CA VAL A 97 -0.78 -1.20 -19.64
C VAL A 97 0.18 -1.54 -18.51
N LYS A 98 0.27 -0.65 -17.52
CA LYS A 98 0.95 -0.93 -16.25
C LYS A 98 -0.07 -1.32 -15.19
N ARG A 99 0.33 -2.25 -14.31
CA ARG A 99 -0.50 -2.84 -13.27
C ARG A 99 0.22 -2.79 -11.93
N TRP A 100 -0.53 -2.46 -10.89
CA TRP A 100 -0.04 -2.45 -9.51
C TRP A 100 -1.12 -3.00 -8.58
N PHE A 101 -0.74 -3.33 -7.36
CA PHE A 101 -1.69 -3.60 -6.27
C PHE A 101 -1.62 -2.50 -5.23
N TYR A 102 -2.75 -1.83 -4.99
CA TYR A 102 -2.89 -0.81 -3.95
C TYR A 102 -3.48 -1.45 -2.70
N CYS A 103 -2.66 -1.66 -1.67
CA CYS A 103 -3.07 -2.24 -0.39
C CYS A 103 -3.22 -1.14 0.66
N PHE A 104 -4.38 -1.07 1.31
CA PHE A 104 -4.71 -0.02 2.27
C PHE A 104 -4.84 -0.54 3.69
N CYS A 105 -4.50 0.31 4.66
CA CYS A 105 -4.68 0.04 6.08
C CYS A 105 -4.88 1.35 6.85
N ASN A 106 -5.59 1.29 7.97
CA ASN A 106 -5.80 2.41 8.89
C ASN A 106 -5.99 1.96 10.35
N ASP A 107 -5.62 0.71 10.65
CA ASP A 107 -5.79 0.07 11.95
C ASP A 107 -4.76 0.55 12.99
N ARG A 108 -3.59 1.03 12.53
CA ARG A 108 -2.51 1.53 13.38
C ARG A 108 -1.54 2.41 12.60
N ASP A 109 -0.81 3.27 13.31
CA ASP A 109 0.32 3.98 12.75
C ASP A 109 1.32 3.01 12.11
N TYR A 110 1.88 3.40 10.96
CA TYR A 110 2.89 2.67 10.22
C TYR A 110 2.42 1.28 9.73
N CYS A 111 1.12 1.07 9.56
CA CYS A 111 0.55 -0.20 9.09
C CYS A 111 0.99 -0.58 7.65
N ASN A 112 1.51 0.35 6.86
CA ASN A 112 2.00 0.14 5.49
C ASN A 112 3.51 -0.17 5.41
N THR A 113 4.09 -0.80 6.44
CA THR A 113 5.48 -1.30 6.50
C THR A 113 5.77 -2.37 5.42
N SER A 114 7.04 -2.65 5.17
CA SER A 114 7.52 -3.76 4.33
C SER A 114 7.25 -5.14 4.93
N ILE A 115 7.08 -5.23 6.26
CA ILE A 115 6.94 -6.51 6.94
C ILE A 115 5.66 -7.19 6.45
N THR A 116 5.84 -8.42 6.00
CA THR A 116 4.84 -9.33 5.44
C THR A 116 3.67 -9.51 6.40
N VAL A 117 2.72 -8.58 6.38
CA VAL A 117 1.35 -8.91 6.77
C VAL A 117 0.94 -10.04 5.83
N PRO A 118 0.50 -11.20 6.33
CA PRO A 118 0.09 -12.34 5.52
C PRO A 118 -1.28 -12.07 4.89
N LEU A 119 -1.46 -10.88 4.30
CA LEU A 119 -2.59 -10.57 3.45
C LEU A 119 -2.32 -11.25 2.11
N PHE A 120 -2.77 -12.50 2.06
CA PHE A 120 -3.04 -13.31 0.88
C PHE A 120 -1.91 -14.17 0.30
N PRO A 121 -1.93 -15.50 0.56
CA PRO A 121 -1.30 -16.50 -0.32
C PRO A 121 -1.81 -16.48 -1.78
N ALA A 122 -2.79 -15.63 -2.14
CA ALA A 122 -3.38 -15.59 -3.47
C ALA A 122 -2.52 -14.86 -4.52
N ILE A 123 -1.68 -13.89 -4.13
CA ILE A 123 -0.85 -13.15 -5.10
C ILE A 123 0.30 -14.03 -5.61
N ILE A 124 0.94 -14.80 -4.72
CA ILE A 124 1.97 -15.78 -5.10
C ILE A 124 1.34 -16.93 -5.92
N MET A 125 0.10 -17.32 -5.64
CA MET A 125 -0.58 -18.38 -6.40
C MET A 125 -0.96 -17.97 -7.83
N MET A 126 -1.13 -16.66 -8.11
CA MET A 126 -1.28 -16.18 -9.50
C MET A 126 0.06 -16.17 -10.25
N ILE A 127 1.19 -15.96 -9.55
CA ILE A 127 2.53 -16.03 -10.15
C ILE A 127 2.90 -17.50 -10.47
N LEU A 128 2.49 -18.45 -9.61
CA LEU A 128 2.77 -19.89 -9.80
C LEU A 128 1.82 -20.62 -10.77
N LYS A 129 0.67 -20.04 -11.15
CA LYS A 129 -0.26 -20.68 -12.11
C LYS A 129 -0.02 -20.31 -13.57
N CYS A 130 1.05 -19.57 -13.88
CA CYS A 130 1.50 -19.30 -15.24
C CYS A 130 2.72 -20.13 -15.67
N PHE A 131 3.02 -21.23 -14.96
CA PHE A 131 3.94 -22.29 -15.39
C PHE A 131 3.21 -23.63 -15.44
#